data_AF-A0A7K4C8C2-F1
#
_entry.id   AF-A0A7K4C8C2-F1
#
_cell.length_a   1.000
_cell.length_b   1.000
_cell.length_c   1.000
_cell.angle_alpha   90.00
_cell.angle_beta   90.00
_cell.angle_gamma   90.00
#
_symmetry.space_group_name_H-M   'P 1'
#
loop_
_entity.id
_entity.type
_entity.pdbx_description
1 polymer ?
#
loop_
_entity_poly.entity_id
_entity_poly.type
_entity_poly.pdbx_seq_one_letter_code
_entity_poly.pdbx_strand_id
1 'polypeptide(L)'
;PDGDLLRCTIHRDSPAQCKFYRCVVMRVYDRGNTLLGTVRGTLDLHTDDPGLRGAWDSLQNERPKDDALAESWLLEKLTRKGYRIE
;
A
#
# COMPACT_ATOMS: atom_id res chain seq x y z
N PRO A 1 13.93 -1.38 19.49
CA PRO A 1 13.80 -2.64 18.73
C PRO A 1 12.39 -2.72 18.14
N ASP A 2 12.27 -2.74 16.80
CA ASP A 2 11.03 -2.59 16.01
C ASP A 2 10.02 -3.76 16.11
N GLY A 3 9.80 -4.33 17.30
CA GLY A 3 8.71 -5.28 17.58
C GLY A 3 8.58 -6.45 16.57
N ASP A 4 7.34 -6.80 16.21
CA ASP A 4 6.97 -7.85 15.24
C ASP A 4 6.97 -7.37 13.78
N LEU A 5 7.48 -6.17 13.48
CA LEU A 5 7.43 -5.58 12.15
C LEU A 5 8.70 -5.91 11.37
N LEU A 6 8.56 -6.64 10.26
CA LEU A 6 9.64 -6.84 9.29
C LEU A 6 9.86 -5.55 8.49
N ARG A 7 10.80 -4.71 8.95
CA ARG A 7 11.22 -3.50 8.22
C ARG A 7 12.35 -3.84 7.24
N CYS A 8 12.06 -3.79 5.94
CA CYS A 8 13.09 -3.95 4.90
C CYS A 8 13.79 -2.60 4.66
N THR A 9 15.04 -2.49 5.07
CA THR A 9 15.90 -1.36 4.70
C THR A 9 16.64 -1.71 3.41
N ILE A 10 16.32 -1.01 2.31
CA ILE A 10 17.04 -1.18 1.04
C ILE A 10 18.38 -0.45 1.15
N HIS A 11 19.45 -1.20 1.42
CA HIS A 11 20.82 -0.72 1.40
C HIS A 11 21.34 -0.68 -0.05
N ARG A 12 22.42 0.08 -0.27
CA ARG A 12 23.12 0.12 -1.57
C ARG A 12 23.55 -1.29 -2.01
N ASP A 13 23.84 -2.15 -1.04
CA ASP A 13 24.33 -3.53 -1.22
C ASP A 13 23.20 -4.56 -1.18
N SER A 14 21.94 -4.15 -1.04
CA SER A 14 20.81 -5.07 -1.07
C SER A 14 20.81 -5.85 -2.39
N PRO A 15 20.55 -7.18 -2.35
CA PRO A 15 20.54 -8.02 -3.54
C PRO A 15 19.61 -7.44 -4.60
N ALA A 16 19.97 -7.61 -5.87
CA ALA A 16 19.15 -7.12 -6.98
C ALA A 16 17.70 -7.61 -6.86
N GLN A 17 17.48 -8.83 -6.35
CA GLN A 17 16.16 -9.39 -6.10
C GLN A 17 15.32 -8.54 -5.16
N CYS A 18 15.88 -7.93 -4.11
CA CYS A 18 15.15 -7.02 -3.19
C CYS A 18 14.87 -5.64 -3.82
N LYS A 19 15.67 -5.23 -4.83
CA LYS A 19 15.44 -4.01 -5.61
C LYS A 19 14.38 -4.23 -6.71
N PHE A 20 14.23 -5.47 -7.17
CA PHE A 20 13.22 -5.89 -8.16
C PHE A 20 11.89 -6.32 -7.52
N TYR A 21 11.93 -6.98 -6.35
CA TYR A 21 10.74 -7.23 -5.54
C TYR A 21 10.36 -5.95 -4.80
N ARG A 22 9.42 -5.21 -5.37
CA ARG A 22 8.73 -4.14 -4.66
C ARG A 22 7.81 -4.77 -3.63
N CYS A 23 8.28 -4.89 -2.38
CA CYS A 23 7.52 -5.47 -1.27
C CYS A 23 6.09 -4.92 -1.29
N VAL A 24 5.14 -5.81 -1.56
CA VAL A 24 3.71 -5.49 -1.48
C VAL A 24 3.40 -5.37 0.01
N VAL A 25 2.99 -4.17 0.41
CA VAL A 25 2.60 -3.86 1.80
C VAL A 25 1.09 -3.90 1.97
N MET A 26 0.32 -3.80 0.89
CA MET A 26 -1.12 -4.04 0.90
C MET A 26 -1.60 -4.65 -0.41
N ARG A 27 -2.61 -5.51 -0.33
CA ARG A 27 -3.42 -6.00 -1.44
C ARG A 27 -4.83 -5.47 -1.27
N VAL A 28 -5.36 -4.85 -2.32
CA VAL A 28 -6.69 -4.23 -2.31
C VAL A 28 -7.64 -5.08 -3.13
N TYR A 29 -8.74 -5.50 -2.51
CA TYR A 29 -9.76 -6.34 -3.12
C TYR A 29 -11.11 -5.62 -3.15
N ASP A 30 -11.96 -6.02 -4.10
CA ASP A 30 -13.37 -5.67 -4.09
C ASP A 30 -14.17 -6.52 -3.07
N ARG A 31 -15.48 -6.30 -3.01
CA ARG A 31 -16.40 -7.09 -2.16
C ARG A 31 -16.55 -8.54 -2.61
N GLY A 32 -16.27 -8.83 -3.88
CA GLY A 32 -16.31 -10.17 -4.48
C GLY A 32 -15.00 -10.94 -4.31
N ASN A 33 -14.04 -10.41 -3.53
CA ASN A 33 -12.72 -10.99 -3.31
C ASN A 33 -11.80 -10.98 -4.54
N THR A 34 -12.09 -10.13 -5.52
CA THR A 34 -11.25 -9.91 -6.70
C THR A 34 -10.15 -8.93 -6.36
N LEU A 35 -8.89 -9.30 -6.63
CA LEU A 35 -7.75 -8.41 -6.44
C LEU A 35 -7.82 -7.26 -7.46
N LEU A 36 -7.99 -6.04 -6.96
CA LEU A 36 -8.03 -4.82 -7.78
C LEU A 36 -6.65 -4.18 -7.89
N GLY A 37 -5.80 -4.30 -6.88
CA GLY A 37 -4.49 -3.66 -6.89
C GLY A 37 -3.59 -4.01 -5.72
N THR A 38 -2.36 -3.53 -5.79
CA THR A 38 -1.35 -3.70 -4.73
C THR A 38 -0.72 -2.37 -4.38
N VAL A 39 -0.50 -2.13 -3.10
CA VAL A 39 0.30 -1.03 -2.57
C VAL A 39 1.69 -1.55 -2.24
N ARG A 40 2.70 -0.80 -2.63
CA ARG A 40 4.12 -1.15 -2.47
C ARG A 40 4.77 -0.28 -1.42
N GLY A 41 5.94 -0.68 -0.92
CA GLY A 41 6.58 -0.11 0.28
C GLY A 41 6.74 1.42 0.37
N THR A 42 6.64 2.19 -0.70
CA THR A 42 6.59 3.66 -0.67
C THR A 42 5.17 4.22 -0.67
N LEU A 43 4.18 3.40 -0.29
CA LEU A 43 2.75 3.66 -0.46
C LEU A 43 2.41 4.07 -1.89
N ASP A 44 2.93 3.29 -2.85
CA ASP A 44 2.66 3.47 -4.28
C ASP A 44 1.63 2.43 -4.76
N LEU A 45 0.56 2.89 -5.41
CA LEU A 45 -0.53 2.03 -5.87
C LEU A 45 -0.28 1.54 -7.31
N HIS A 46 -0.25 0.22 -7.44
CA HIS A 46 -0.33 -0.50 -8.70
C HIS A 46 -1.70 -1.13 -8.89
N THR A 47 -2.47 -0.60 -9.83
CA THR A 47 -3.78 -1.11 -10.24
C THR A 47 -4.04 -0.72 -11.69
N ASP A 48 -4.75 -1.60 -12.41
CA ASP A 48 -5.39 -1.33 -13.70
C ASP A 48 -6.88 -0.97 -13.53
N ASP A 49 -7.43 -1.05 -12.31
CA ASP A 49 -8.80 -0.69 -12.00
C ASP A 49 -8.95 0.84 -11.89
N PRO A 50 -9.71 1.49 -12.77
CA PRO A 50 -9.85 2.94 -12.77
C PRO A 50 -10.61 3.45 -11.54
N GLY A 51 -11.50 2.63 -10.96
CA GLY A 51 -12.24 2.99 -9.75
C GLY A 51 -11.32 3.11 -8.54
N LEU A 52 -10.47 2.11 -8.32
CA LEU A 52 -9.46 2.10 -7.28
C LEU A 52 -8.41 3.21 -7.51
N ARG A 53 -8.00 3.45 -8.75
CA ARG A 53 -7.10 4.56 -9.09
C ARG A 53 -7.69 5.91 -8.66
N GLY A 54 -8.93 6.19 -9.04
CA GLY A 54 -9.59 7.46 -8.68
C GLY A 54 -9.83 7.61 -7.16
N ALA A 55 -10.20 6.51 -6.49
CA ALA A 55 -10.33 6.49 -5.03
C ALA A 55 -9.00 6.79 -4.34
N TRP A 56 -7.90 6.26 -4.85
CA TRP A 56 -6.55 6.47 -4.32
C TRP A 56 -6.05 7.89 -4.54
N ASP A 57 -6.19 8.42 -5.76
CA ASP A 57 -5.73 9.78 -6.09
C ASP A 57 -6.44 10.84 -5.25
N SER A 58 -7.71 10.61 -4.91
CA SER A 58 -8.46 11.46 -3.97
C SER A 58 -7.83 11.46 -2.58
N LEU A 59 -7.41 10.29 -2.09
CA LEU A 59 -6.82 10.12 -0.76
C LEU A 59 -5.38 10.67 -0.67
N GLN A 60 -4.62 10.64 -1.76
CA GLN A 60 -3.25 11.13 -1.78
C GLN A 60 -3.13 12.62 -1.40
N ASN A 61 -4.14 13.43 -1.72
CA ASN A 61 -4.17 14.85 -1.37
C ASN A 61 -4.43 15.11 0.13
N GLU A 62 -5.11 14.18 0.79
CA GLU A 62 -5.50 14.28 2.21
C GLU A 62 -4.57 13.48 3.14
N ARG A 63 -3.56 12.82 2.56
CA ARG A 63 -2.69 11.89 3.28
C ARG A 63 -1.81 12.63 4.31
N PRO A 64 -1.69 12.11 5.54
CA PRO A 64 -0.70 12.60 6.50
C PRO A 64 0.72 12.55 5.92
N LYS A 65 1.55 13.54 6.29
CA LYS A 65 2.98 13.58 5.88
C LYS A 65 3.86 12.60 6.66
N ASP A 66 3.36 12.10 7.78
CA ASP A 66 4.03 11.08 8.58
C ASP A 66 3.73 9.71 7.99
N ASP A 67 4.78 9.02 7.53
CA ASP A 67 4.66 7.72 6.86
C ASP A 67 4.08 6.62 7.78
N ALA A 68 4.37 6.67 9.09
CA ALA A 68 3.86 5.69 10.04
C ALA A 68 2.35 5.84 10.25
N LEU A 69 1.84 7.08 10.20
CA LEU A 69 0.40 7.35 10.26
C LEU A 69 -0.30 7.19 8.91
N ALA A 70 0.40 7.41 7.80
CA ALA A 70 -0.16 7.33 6.45
C ALA A 70 -0.69 5.93 6.12
N GLU A 71 0.01 4.88 6.54
CA GLU A 71 -0.38 3.49 6.26
C GLU A 71 -1.71 3.12 6.93
N SER A 72 -1.82 3.31 8.25
CA SER A 72 -3.05 3.03 9.00
C SER A 72 -4.22 3.92 8.56
N TRP A 73 -3.94 5.17 8.19
CA TRP A 73 -4.94 6.08 7.65
C TRP A 73 -5.47 5.60 6.29
N LEU A 74 -4.60 5.15 5.38
CA LEU A 74 -5.02 4.61 4.08
C LEU A 74 -5.87 3.35 4.23
N LEU A 75 -5.45 2.43 5.10
CA LEU A 75 -6.21 1.23 5.47
C LEU A 75 -7.64 1.58 5.90
N GLU A 76 -7.78 2.53 6.83
CA GLU A 76 -9.09 2.96 7.33
C GLU A 76 -9.95 3.54 6.21
N LYS A 77 -9.39 4.45 5.40
CA LYS A 77 -10.14 5.15 4.35
C LYS A 77 -10.60 4.20 3.23
N LEU A 78 -9.73 3.27 2.80
CA LEU A 78 -10.09 2.29 1.79
C LEU A 78 -11.13 1.30 2.31
N THR A 79 -11.01 0.87 3.56
CA THR A 79 -12.01 0.00 4.20
C THR A 79 -13.37 0.70 4.28
N ARG A 80 -13.42 1.99 4.66
CA ARG A 80 -14.66 2.79 4.67
C ARG A 80 -15.27 2.97 3.28
N LYS A 81 -14.45 3.01 2.22
CA LYS A 81 -14.92 3.04 0.82
C LYS A 81 -15.42 1.68 0.33
N GLY A 82 -15.28 0.62 1.12
CA GLY A 82 -15.82 -0.72 0.83
C GLY A 82 -14.83 -1.68 0.17
N TYR A 83 -13.54 -1.34 0.16
CA TYR A 83 -12.47 -2.25 -0.25
C TYR A 83 -12.05 -3.15 0.91
N ARG A 84 -11.64 -4.37 0.60
CA ARG A 84 -10.99 -5.27 1.56
C ARG A 84 -9.48 -5.16 1.37
N ILE A 85 -8.73 -5.03 2.46
CA ILE A 85 -7.27 -4.89 2.43
C ILE A 85 -6.63 -6.09 3.16
N GLU A 86 -5.56 -6.66 2.59
CA GLU A 86 -4.67 -7.67 3.22
C GLU A 86 -3.19 -7.34 3.07
#